data_AF-A0A6G7ZF29-F1
#
_entry.id   AF-A0A6G7ZF29-F1
#
_cell.length_a   1.000
_cell.length_b   1.000
_cell.length_c   1.000
_cell.angle_alpha   90.00
_cell.angle_beta   90.00
_cell.angle_gamma   90.00
#
_symmetry.space_group_name_H-M   'P 1'
#
loop_
_entity.id
_entity.type
_entity.pdbx_description
1 polymer ?
#
loop_
_entity_poly.entity_id
_entity_poly.type
_entity_poly.pdbx_seq_one_letter_code
_entity_poly.pdbx_strand_id
1 'polypeptide(L)'
;MRRHLITLAASASILVPAAALAQSRYLNQRDVAEAQRQHAELIEEFGGTETGPRANYVASVGRRIADRSGIANGGNAFRYTALNSAVENAFAVPGGYIYITRQLMTLLDDEAELAFVLGHETGHVAANHAQARQSAARRNSVLGILGAILGSVVGGDAFGGLISQSAMRYAQLSTLSFSREQEYQADTLGTRYITAAGYDPLAGTRVLAALTRSSALETRLQGRENRSLPEWASTHPLSENRLQRALAEARRGTVAGQGLRNRDQYLSVLEGVYVDDDPAQGIIDGQTFTHPDLRLQFAVPTGYLMQNGTSAVTISGSSGQAQFSGGRYSGSLEQYISQVVAALTGGQRQVPMAPPRQTMINGIPAMYSVGRANTSSGALDVSVMAYRWNPDTVYHFVMLTSAGQGIGQFTPMVNSLRRISQQESASIRPRILDVVTVQRGDTVQSLSRQMAYRNFQVERFLALNGLQPNAALVPGSKVKLVVYGTRRA
;
A
#
# COMPACT_ATOMS: atom_id res chain seq x y z
N MET A 1 -28.35 -80.58 26.38
CA MET A 1 -29.20 -79.45 26.80
C MET A 1 -28.29 -78.34 27.34
N ARG A 2 -28.25 -77.20 26.63
CA ARG A 2 -27.35 -76.06 26.91
C ARG A 2 -27.79 -75.32 28.17
N ARG A 3 -26.86 -75.05 29.10
CA ARG A 3 -27.05 -74.07 30.19
C ARG A 3 -26.27 -72.81 29.82
N HIS A 4 -26.98 -71.70 29.68
CA HIS A 4 -26.43 -70.38 29.39
C HIS A 4 -25.86 -69.76 30.67
N LEU A 5 -24.58 -69.41 30.64
CA LEU A 5 -23.93 -68.52 31.61
C LEU A 5 -24.27 -67.07 31.24
N ILE A 6 -24.90 -66.36 32.17
CA ILE A 6 -25.15 -64.91 32.07
C ILE A 6 -23.91 -64.21 32.63
N THR A 7 -23.14 -63.56 31.76
CA THR A 7 -22.04 -62.66 32.13
C THR A 7 -22.60 -61.26 32.38
N LEU A 8 -22.51 -60.76 33.62
CA LEU A 8 -22.70 -59.35 33.93
C LEU A 8 -21.55 -58.54 33.34
N ALA A 9 -21.83 -57.64 32.39
CA ALA A 9 -20.89 -56.64 31.93
C ALA A 9 -20.99 -55.39 32.82
N ALA A 10 -19.94 -55.13 33.62
CA ALA A 10 -19.81 -53.89 34.36
C ALA A 10 -19.52 -52.74 33.37
N SER A 11 -20.41 -51.76 33.30
CA SER A 11 -20.23 -50.55 32.51
C SER A 11 -19.23 -49.61 33.22
N ALA A 12 -18.00 -49.55 32.71
CA ALA A 12 -17.04 -48.53 33.11
C ALA A 12 -17.37 -47.21 32.39
N SER A 13 -18.01 -46.27 33.08
CA SER A 13 -18.17 -44.90 32.61
C SER A 13 -16.82 -44.20 32.61
N ILE A 14 -16.21 -44.04 31.43
CA ILE A 14 -15.03 -43.20 31.26
C ILE A 14 -15.50 -41.75 31.36
N LEU A 15 -15.34 -41.15 32.53
CA LEU A 15 -15.37 -39.70 32.72
C LEU A 15 -14.18 -39.10 31.97
N VAL A 16 -14.41 -38.62 30.76
CA VAL A 16 -13.46 -37.74 30.07
C VAL A 16 -13.47 -36.41 30.83
N PRO A 17 -12.35 -35.95 31.41
CA PRO A 17 -12.33 -34.66 32.07
C PRO A 17 -12.56 -33.57 31.03
N ALA A 18 -13.62 -32.79 31.24
CA ALA A 18 -13.92 -31.57 30.50
C ALA A 18 -12.88 -30.49 30.84
N ALA A 19 -11.68 -30.61 30.28
CA ALA A 19 -10.67 -29.55 30.26
C ALA A 19 -9.59 -29.85 29.20
N ALA A 20 -9.99 -30.00 27.95
CA ALA A 20 -9.09 -29.63 26.86
C ALA A 20 -9.02 -28.09 26.86
N LEU A 21 -8.24 -27.51 27.79
CA LEU A 21 -7.82 -26.12 27.67
C LEU A 21 -7.22 -25.98 26.28
N ALA A 22 -7.86 -25.18 25.42
CA ALA A 22 -7.32 -24.88 24.10
C ALA A 22 -5.87 -24.41 24.30
N GLN A 23 -4.89 -25.24 23.93
CA GLN A 23 -3.48 -24.89 24.06
C GLN A 23 -3.27 -23.61 23.26
N SER A 24 -3.04 -22.51 23.98
CA SER A 24 -2.79 -21.22 23.35
C SER A 24 -1.53 -21.34 22.49
N ARG A 25 -1.65 -21.00 21.20
CA ARG A 25 -0.53 -21.09 20.27
C ARG A 25 0.36 -19.88 20.45
N TYR A 26 1.68 -20.06 20.45
CA TYR A 26 2.63 -18.95 20.52
C TYR A 26 3.13 -18.61 19.11
N LEU A 27 3.47 -17.34 18.89
CA LEU A 27 4.20 -16.95 17.68
C LEU A 27 5.60 -17.56 17.68
N ASN A 28 6.10 -17.88 16.50
CA ASN A 28 7.45 -18.40 16.35
C ASN A 28 8.48 -17.30 16.68
N GLN A 29 9.32 -17.55 17.69
CA GLN A 29 10.30 -16.56 18.18
C GLN A 29 11.35 -16.16 17.13
N ARG A 30 11.69 -17.04 16.18
CA ARG A 30 12.59 -16.70 15.07
C ARG A 30 11.94 -15.68 14.13
N ASP A 31 10.66 -15.87 13.84
CA ASP A 31 9.90 -14.95 12.97
C ASP A 31 9.71 -13.60 13.65
N VAL A 32 9.46 -13.58 14.98
CA VAL A 32 9.39 -12.35 15.78
C VAL A 32 10.71 -11.56 15.69
N ALA A 33 11.85 -12.23 15.88
CA ALA A 33 13.16 -11.59 15.82
C ALA A 33 13.50 -11.07 14.42
N GLU A 34 13.09 -11.78 13.36
CA GLU A 34 13.27 -11.31 11.97
C GLU A 34 12.39 -10.10 11.67
N ALA A 35 11.11 -10.14 12.03
CA ALA A 35 10.22 -8.99 11.84
C ALA A 35 10.69 -7.76 12.61
N GLN A 36 11.25 -7.95 13.82
CA GLN A 36 11.85 -6.86 14.58
C GLN A 36 13.04 -6.21 13.85
N ARG A 37 13.88 -7.01 13.16
CA ARG A 37 15.00 -6.47 12.36
C ARG A 37 14.51 -5.69 11.14
N GLN A 38 13.47 -6.19 10.47
CA GLN A 38 12.92 -5.60 9.24
C GLN A 38 12.01 -4.40 9.50
N HIS A 39 11.55 -4.19 10.74
CA HIS A 39 10.53 -3.21 11.06
C HIS A 39 10.91 -1.77 10.65
N ALA A 40 12.15 -1.36 10.90
CA ALA A 40 12.61 0.00 10.59
C ALA A 40 12.62 0.27 9.07
N GLU A 41 13.09 -0.70 8.30
CA GLU A 41 13.16 -0.65 6.85
C GLU A 41 11.77 -0.65 6.20
N LEU A 42 10.85 -1.47 6.72
CA LEU A 42 9.44 -1.44 6.31
C LEU A 42 8.77 -0.10 6.62
N ILE A 43 9.09 0.52 7.75
CA ILE A 43 8.59 1.86 8.07
C ILE A 43 9.13 2.88 7.05
N GLU A 44 10.42 2.83 6.74
CA GLU A 44 11.05 3.74 5.79
C GLU A 44 10.48 3.61 4.38
N GLU A 45 10.30 2.38 3.89
CA GLU A 45 9.73 2.07 2.57
C GLU A 45 8.31 2.63 2.39
N PHE A 46 7.53 2.67 3.47
CA PHE A 46 6.15 3.16 3.46
C PHE A 46 5.98 4.59 4.02
N GLY A 47 7.07 5.37 4.04
CA GLY A 47 6.98 6.81 4.27
C GLY A 47 6.91 7.22 5.74
N GLY A 48 7.29 6.31 6.64
CA GLY A 48 7.27 6.53 8.07
C GLY A 48 6.00 6.04 8.74
N THR A 49 5.87 6.35 10.03
CA THR A 49 4.68 6.01 10.83
C THR A 49 3.78 7.22 11.03
N GLU A 50 2.47 7.00 11.09
CA GLU A 50 1.58 7.93 11.76
C GLU A 50 1.95 7.96 13.26
N THR A 51 1.75 9.11 13.91
CA THR A 51 2.09 9.30 15.33
C THR A 51 0.89 9.81 16.13
N GLY A 52 1.04 9.89 17.45
CA GLY A 52 0.04 10.49 18.33
C GLY A 52 -1.25 9.67 18.50
N PRO A 53 -2.40 10.31 18.76
CA PRO A 53 -3.65 9.63 19.08
C PRO A 53 -4.12 8.61 18.03
N ARG A 54 -3.88 8.88 16.75
CA ARG A 54 -4.28 7.99 15.65
C ARG A 54 -3.51 6.66 15.67
N ALA A 55 -2.19 6.72 15.84
CA ALA A 55 -1.37 5.51 15.95
C ALA A 55 -1.75 4.69 17.19
N ASN A 56 -1.98 5.36 18.32
CA ASN A 56 -2.45 4.72 19.55
C ASN A 56 -3.83 4.06 19.37
N TYR A 57 -4.74 4.71 18.65
CA TYR A 57 -6.05 4.18 18.34
C TYR A 57 -5.97 2.89 17.53
N VAL A 58 -5.24 2.90 16.41
CA VAL A 58 -5.01 1.70 15.58
C VAL A 58 -4.40 0.57 16.41
N ALA A 59 -3.38 0.87 17.22
CA ALA A 59 -2.77 -0.12 18.10
C ALA A 59 -3.77 -0.70 19.12
N SER A 60 -4.61 0.14 19.73
CA SER A 60 -5.60 -0.30 20.71
C SER A 60 -6.67 -1.21 20.11
N VAL A 61 -7.20 -0.86 18.93
CA VAL A 61 -8.17 -1.68 18.20
C VAL A 61 -7.54 -3.01 17.81
N GLY A 62 -6.34 -2.98 17.23
CA GLY A 62 -5.61 -4.20 16.85
C GLY A 62 -5.39 -5.14 18.03
N ARG A 63 -4.91 -4.65 19.17
CA ARG A 63 -4.68 -5.47 20.38
C ARG A 63 -5.96 -6.14 20.88
N ARG A 64 -7.08 -5.39 20.90
CA ARG A 64 -8.40 -5.94 21.29
C ARG A 64 -8.83 -7.11 20.40
N ILE A 65 -8.49 -7.05 19.10
CA ILE A 65 -8.76 -8.13 18.16
C ILE A 65 -7.76 -9.29 18.34
N ALA A 66 -6.49 -9.01 18.54
CA ALA A 66 -5.44 -10.00 18.77
C ALA A 66 -5.76 -10.92 19.96
N ASP A 67 -6.34 -10.37 21.04
CA ASP A 67 -6.75 -11.14 22.23
C ASP A 67 -7.84 -12.19 21.95
N ARG A 68 -8.52 -12.11 20.79
CA ARG A 68 -9.51 -13.08 20.33
C ARG A 68 -8.96 -14.08 19.32
N SER A 69 -7.68 -13.98 18.97
CA SER A 69 -7.07 -14.79 17.91
C SER A 69 -6.73 -16.24 18.30
N GLY A 70 -6.75 -16.56 19.60
CA GLY A 70 -6.26 -17.84 20.12
C GLY A 70 -4.72 -17.94 20.21
N ILE A 71 -4.00 -16.87 19.84
CA ILE A 71 -2.56 -16.72 20.12
C ILE A 71 -2.38 -16.30 21.58
N ALA A 72 -1.48 -17.00 22.28
CA ALA A 72 -1.12 -16.71 23.66
C ALA A 72 -0.61 -15.27 23.79
N ASN A 73 -1.12 -14.54 24.79
CA ASN A 73 -0.79 -13.13 25.01
C ASN A 73 -1.01 -12.25 23.75
N GLY A 74 -2.06 -12.53 22.96
CA GLY A 74 -2.33 -11.88 21.67
C GLY A 74 -2.08 -10.37 21.64
N GLY A 75 -2.69 -9.60 22.55
CA GLY A 75 -2.51 -8.14 22.63
C GLY A 75 -1.06 -7.68 22.85
N ASN A 76 -0.19 -8.55 23.40
CA ASN A 76 1.24 -8.28 23.57
C ASN A 76 2.13 -9.02 22.56
N ALA A 77 1.62 -10.04 21.89
CA ALA A 77 2.33 -10.80 20.85
C ALA A 77 2.31 -10.06 19.50
N PHE A 78 1.26 -9.29 19.23
CA PHE A 78 1.11 -8.52 17.99
C PHE A 78 1.56 -7.06 18.14
N ARG A 79 2.06 -6.49 17.04
CA ARG A 79 2.45 -5.08 16.92
C ARG A 79 1.72 -4.48 15.74
N TYR A 80 0.94 -3.44 15.99
CA TYR A 80 0.11 -2.77 14.98
C TYR A 80 0.67 -1.39 14.71
N THR A 81 0.96 -1.09 13.44
CA THR A 81 1.60 0.16 13.02
C THR A 81 0.78 0.83 11.93
N ALA A 82 0.41 2.10 12.14
CA ALA A 82 -0.17 2.92 11.10
C ALA A 82 0.96 3.60 10.31
N LEU A 83 0.96 3.47 8.98
CA LEU A 83 2.00 3.97 8.08
C LEU A 83 1.55 5.26 7.38
N ASN A 84 2.46 6.22 7.25
CA ASN A 84 2.26 7.46 6.51
C ASN A 84 2.46 7.23 5.00
N SER A 85 1.58 6.41 4.43
CA SER A 85 1.60 6.04 3.01
C SER A 85 0.30 6.39 2.31
N ALA A 86 0.45 6.96 1.11
CA ALA A 86 -0.62 7.21 0.15
C ALA A 86 -1.16 5.93 -0.51
N VAL A 87 -0.48 4.80 -0.33
CA VAL A 87 -0.87 3.52 -0.92
C VAL A 87 -2.05 2.94 -0.15
N GLU A 88 -3.10 2.46 -0.82
CA GLU A 88 -4.20 1.74 -0.18
C GLU A 88 -3.77 0.31 0.17
N ASN A 89 -3.32 0.04 1.40
CA ASN A 89 -2.88 -1.30 1.79
C ASN A 89 -2.93 -1.59 3.31
N ALA A 90 -3.00 -2.87 3.64
CA ALA A 90 -2.68 -3.43 4.95
C ALA A 90 -1.94 -4.75 4.73
N PHE A 91 -1.01 -5.10 5.61
CA PHE A 91 -0.26 -6.34 5.49
C PHE A 91 0.31 -6.79 6.83
N ALA A 92 0.52 -8.11 6.94
CA ALA A 92 1.25 -8.72 8.04
C ALA A 92 2.55 -9.38 7.57
N VAL A 93 3.58 -9.30 8.41
CA VAL A 93 4.78 -10.13 8.29
C VAL A 93 4.77 -11.26 9.33
N PRO A 94 5.44 -12.40 9.08
CA PRO A 94 5.63 -13.43 10.11
C PRO A 94 6.14 -12.82 11.41
N GLY A 95 5.69 -13.32 12.57
CA GLY A 95 6.11 -12.77 13.87
C GLY A 95 5.20 -11.68 14.45
N GLY A 96 4.04 -11.41 13.83
CA GLY A 96 2.96 -10.64 14.45
C GLY A 96 3.03 -9.13 14.28
N TYR A 97 3.86 -8.63 13.36
CA TYR A 97 3.87 -7.21 12.97
C TYR A 97 2.86 -7.00 11.84
N ILE A 98 1.91 -6.11 12.09
CA ILE A 98 0.78 -5.78 11.22
C ILE A 98 0.81 -4.29 10.94
N TYR A 99 0.62 -3.95 9.67
CA TYR A 99 0.69 -2.60 9.17
C TYR A 99 -0.60 -2.24 8.44
N ILE A 100 -1.01 -0.98 8.59
CA ILE A 100 -2.11 -0.38 7.82
C ILE A 100 -1.68 0.99 7.35
N THR A 101 -1.93 1.34 6.10
CA THR A 101 -1.60 2.66 5.57
C THR A 101 -2.69 3.67 5.90
N ARG A 102 -2.31 4.95 6.06
CA ARG A 102 -3.27 6.03 6.26
C ARG A 102 -4.31 6.11 5.14
N GLN A 103 -3.92 5.86 3.89
CA GLN A 103 -4.86 5.92 2.77
C GLN A 103 -5.96 4.87 2.90
N LEU A 104 -5.62 3.62 3.25
CA LEU A 104 -6.63 2.59 3.49
C LEU A 104 -7.57 2.98 4.64
N MET A 105 -7.04 3.56 5.72
CA MET A 105 -7.87 4.04 6.83
C MET A 105 -8.92 5.07 6.37
N THR A 106 -8.59 5.95 5.42
CA THR A 106 -9.54 6.96 4.92
C THR A 106 -10.73 6.36 4.15
N LEU A 107 -10.56 5.18 3.57
CA LEU A 107 -11.64 4.45 2.88
C LEU A 107 -12.65 3.85 3.86
N LEU A 108 -12.18 3.46 5.04
CA LEU A 108 -13.03 2.82 6.05
C LEU A 108 -14.02 3.82 6.64
N ASP A 109 -15.17 3.32 7.03
CA ASP A 109 -16.31 4.11 7.46
C ASP A 109 -16.49 4.08 8.99
N ASP A 110 -15.98 3.07 9.68
CA ASP A 110 -16.10 2.95 11.13
C ASP A 110 -15.00 2.09 11.79
N GLU A 111 -14.99 2.02 13.12
CA GLU A 111 -13.99 1.26 13.88
C GLU A 111 -14.11 -0.25 13.66
N ALA A 112 -15.33 -0.76 13.42
CA ALA A 112 -15.54 -2.18 13.17
C ALA A 112 -14.91 -2.61 11.85
N GLU A 113 -14.94 -1.74 10.82
CA GLU A 113 -14.23 -1.95 9.56
C GLU A 113 -12.71 -1.93 9.74
N LEU A 114 -12.16 -0.99 10.53
CA LEU A 114 -10.75 -1.03 10.93
C LEU A 114 -10.41 -2.34 11.65
N ALA A 115 -11.24 -2.72 12.62
CA ALA A 115 -11.07 -3.95 13.38
C ALA A 115 -11.09 -5.19 12.47
N PHE A 116 -11.93 -5.21 11.44
CA PHE A 116 -11.96 -6.30 10.47
C PHE A 116 -10.66 -6.36 9.67
N VAL A 117 -10.17 -5.24 9.13
CA VAL A 117 -8.89 -5.20 8.39
C VAL A 117 -7.74 -5.73 9.25
N LEU A 118 -7.62 -5.24 10.49
CA LEU A 118 -6.59 -5.70 11.42
C LEU A 118 -6.79 -7.17 11.83
N GLY A 119 -8.04 -7.62 11.96
CA GLY A 119 -8.40 -9.00 12.27
C GLY A 119 -8.11 -9.98 11.13
N HIS A 120 -8.31 -9.55 9.89
CA HIS A 120 -7.96 -10.29 8.67
C HIS A 120 -6.45 -10.54 8.61
N GLU A 121 -5.64 -9.49 8.81
CA GLU A 121 -4.18 -9.59 8.89
C GLU A 121 -3.72 -10.47 10.07
N THR A 122 -4.37 -10.32 11.23
CA THR A 122 -4.14 -11.20 12.39
C THR A 122 -4.46 -12.67 12.05
N GLY A 123 -5.52 -12.90 11.25
CA GLY A 123 -5.90 -14.20 10.73
C GLY A 123 -4.81 -14.84 9.86
N HIS A 124 -4.19 -14.07 8.95
CA HIS A 124 -3.07 -14.54 8.15
C HIS A 124 -1.89 -15.03 9.00
N VAL A 125 -1.55 -14.30 10.07
CA VAL A 125 -0.48 -14.68 10.99
C VAL A 125 -0.89 -15.90 11.82
N ALA A 126 -2.08 -15.89 12.43
CA ALA A 126 -2.56 -16.96 13.28
C ALA A 126 -2.70 -18.30 12.53
N ALA A 127 -3.00 -18.25 11.22
CA ALA A 127 -3.07 -19.40 10.34
C ALA A 127 -1.73 -19.75 9.65
N ASN A 128 -0.64 -19.02 9.95
CA ASN A 128 0.68 -19.19 9.34
C ASN A 128 0.70 -19.11 7.80
N HIS A 129 -0.21 -18.34 7.18
CA HIS A 129 -0.29 -18.23 5.71
C HIS A 129 1.02 -17.72 5.11
N ALA A 130 1.67 -16.74 5.75
CA ALA A 130 2.95 -16.20 5.29
C ALA A 130 4.11 -17.21 5.36
N GLN A 131 4.10 -18.14 6.32
CA GLN A 131 5.12 -19.17 6.49
C GLN A 131 4.95 -20.31 5.47
N ALA A 132 3.70 -20.65 5.13
CA ALA A 132 3.38 -21.53 4.01
C ALA A 132 3.90 -20.95 2.68
N ARG A 133 3.80 -19.62 2.48
CA ARG A 133 4.41 -18.92 1.33
C ARG A 133 5.94 -18.99 1.37
N GLN A 134 6.59 -18.71 2.51
CA GLN A 134 8.05 -18.74 2.60
C GLN A 134 8.62 -20.14 2.35
N SER A 135 7.95 -21.20 2.81
CA SER A 135 8.36 -22.59 2.55
C SER A 135 8.12 -23.05 1.11
N ALA A 136 7.08 -22.53 0.44
CA ALA A 136 6.86 -22.71 -0.99
C ALA A 136 7.85 -21.90 -1.85
N ALA A 137 8.11 -20.65 -1.47
CA ALA A 137 9.09 -19.77 -2.11
C ALA A 137 10.52 -20.27 -1.94
N ARG A 138 10.90 -20.79 -0.76
CA ARG A 138 12.20 -21.42 -0.49
C ARG A 138 12.43 -22.72 -1.27
N ARG A 139 11.37 -23.46 -1.60
CA ARG A 139 11.47 -24.63 -2.50
C ARG A 139 11.75 -24.24 -3.96
N ASN A 140 11.39 -23.02 -4.36
CA ASN A 140 11.51 -22.54 -5.74
C ASN A 140 12.52 -21.38 -5.91
N SER A 141 13.12 -20.85 -4.85
CA SER A 141 14.19 -19.83 -4.88
C SER A 141 14.77 -19.63 -3.46
N VAL A 142 16.09 -19.68 -3.31
CA VAL A 142 16.78 -19.60 -2.00
C VAL A 142 16.76 -18.19 -1.35
N LEU A 143 16.16 -17.14 -1.93
CA LEU A 143 16.38 -15.75 -1.48
C LEU A 143 15.16 -14.79 -1.59
N GLY A 144 13.94 -15.25 -1.38
CA GLY A 144 12.74 -14.57 -1.92
C GLY A 144 11.90 -13.59 -1.08
N ILE A 145 12.27 -13.14 0.12
CA ILE A 145 11.39 -12.22 0.90
C ILE A 145 12.00 -10.83 1.12
N LEU A 146 13.30 -10.72 1.36
CA LEU A 146 13.96 -9.41 1.56
C LEU A 146 14.17 -8.63 0.25
N GLY A 147 14.18 -9.30 -0.91
CA GLY A 147 14.29 -8.61 -2.21
C GLY A 147 13.00 -7.94 -2.70
N ALA A 148 11.85 -8.24 -2.10
CA ALA A 148 10.55 -7.72 -2.52
C ALA A 148 10.19 -6.37 -1.87
N ILE A 149 10.80 -6.04 -0.73
CA ILE A 149 10.58 -4.79 0.01
C ILE A 149 11.72 -3.79 -0.22
N LEU A 150 12.94 -4.28 -0.53
CA LEU A 150 14.13 -3.47 -0.73
C LEU A 150 14.61 -3.34 -2.18
N GLY A 151 13.81 -3.76 -3.15
CA GLY A 151 14.23 -3.68 -4.56
C GLY A 151 15.56 -4.36 -4.85
N SER A 152 15.83 -5.54 -4.25
CA SER A 152 17.03 -6.31 -4.59
C SER A 152 16.75 -7.38 -5.65
N VAL A 153 17.55 -7.25 -6.70
CA VAL A 153 17.58 -7.94 -7.98
C VAL A 153 17.73 -9.46 -7.79
N VAL A 154 16.67 -10.22 -8.01
CA VAL A 154 16.76 -11.68 -8.17
C VAL A 154 15.95 -12.13 -9.39
N GLY A 155 16.65 -12.38 -10.50
CA GLY A 155 16.20 -13.22 -11.61
C GLY A 155 15.93 -12.52 -12.95
N GLY A 156 16.78 -12.80 -13.95
CA GLY A 156 16.39 -12.79 -15.37
C GLY A 156 17.18 -11.85 -16.29
N ASP A 157 17.11 -10.55 -16.06
CA ASP A 157 17.68 -9.54 -16.97
C ASP A 157 18.38 -8.43 -16.18
N ALA A 158 19.56 -8.01 -16.68
CA ALA A 158 20.41 -7.01 -16.04
C ALA A 158 19.80 -5.59 -15.96
N PHE A 159 18.59 -5.36 -16.46
CA PHE A 159 17.85 -4.09 -16.32
C PHE A 159 16.52 -4.28 -15.59
N GLY A 160 16.33 -5.44 -14.96
CA GLY A 160 15.14 -5.80 -14.21
C GLY A 160 14.75 -4.69 -13.25
N GLY A 161 15.66 -4.21 -12.41
CA GLY A 161 15.35 -3.22 -11.37
C GLY A 161 14.47 -2.03 -11.79
N LEU A 162 14.59 -1.50 -13.02
CA LEU A 162 13.78 -0.38 -13.51
C LEU A 162 12.64 -0.81 -14.47
N ILE A 163 12.91 -1.71 -15.43
CA ILE A 163 11.89 -2.24 -16.38
C ILE A 163 10.85 -3.08 -15.65
N SER A 164 11.32 -3.79 -14.63
CA SER A 164 10.58 -4.73 -13.83
C SER A 164 10.09 -4.13 -12.52
N GLN A 165 10.41 -2.88 -12.17
CA GLN A 165 9.83 -2.30 -10.95
C GLN A 165 8.31 -2.21 -11.02
N SER A 166 7.74 -1.99 -12.20
CA SER A 166 6.29 -2.08 -12.43
C SER A 166 5.85 -3.53 -12.68
N ALA A 167 6.41 -4.20 -13.70
CA ALA A 167 6.00 -5.56 -14.11
C ALA A 167 6.38 -6.68 -13.11
N MET A 168 7.55 -6.62 -12.47
CA MET A 168 7.90 -7.50 -11.34
C MET A 168 7.25 -7.05 -10.05
N ARG A 169 6.91 -5.78 -9.77
CA ARG A 169 6.01 -5.51 -8.64
C ARG A 169 4.70 -6.25 -8.83
N TYR A 170 4.07 -6.21 -10.02
CA TYR A 170 2.88 -7.05 -10.28
C TYR A 170 3.16 -8.56 -10.23
N ALA A 171 4.22 -9.06 -10.87
CA ALA A 171 4.52 -10.50 -10.88
C ALA A 171 4.96 -11.02 -9.50
N GLN A 172 5.70 -10.22 -8.73
CA GLN A 172 6.17 -10.52 -7.38
C GLN A 172 5.05 -10.36 -6.36
N LEU A 173 4.20 -9.31 -6.47
CA LEU A 173 2.96 -9.22 -5.71
C LEU A 173 2.05 -10.42 -6.02
N SER A 174 2.03 -10.92 -7.27
CA SER A 174 1.29 -12.14 -7.60
C SER A 174 1.86 -13.39 -6.92
N THR A 175 3.18 -13.48 -6.73
CA THR A 175 3.81 -14.56 -5.93
C THR A 175 3.64 -14.36 -4.42
N LEU A 176 3.39 -13.12 -3.98
CA LEU A 176 3.05 -12.77 -2.60
C LEU A 176 1.53 -12.83 -2.36
N SER A 177 0.71 -12.96 -3.40
CA SER A 177 -0.73 -13.03 -3.28
C SER A 177 -1.14 -14.26 -2.49
N PHE A 178 -2.12 -14.09 -1.61
CA PHE A 178 -2.68 -15.21 -0.88
C PHE A 178 -3.60 -16.02 -1.79
N SER A 179 -3.61 -17.35 -1.61
CA SER A 179 -4.56 -18.20 -2.33
C SER A 179 -5.99 -17.84 -1.94
N ARG A 180 -6.98 -18.20 -2.77
CA ARG A 180 -8.40 -17.93 -2.46
C ARG A 180 -8.80 -18.59 -1.14
N GLU A 181 -8.29 -19.78 -0.86
CA GLU A 181 -8.53 -20.53 0.38
C GLU A 181 -7.93 -19.82 1.60
N GLN A 182 -6.73 -19.26 1.46
CA GLN A 182 -6.09 -18.46 2.51
C GLN A 182 -6.89 -17.18 2.79
N GLU A 183 -7.37 -16.50 1.75
CA GLU A 183 -8.25 -15.33 1.91
C GLU A 183 -9.57 -15.70 2.58
N TYR A 184 -10.23 -16.80 2.17
CA TYR A 184 -11.47 -17.24 2.81
C TYR A 184 -11.27 -17.61 4.29
N GLN A 185 -10.15 -18.23 4.62
CA GLN A 185 -9.80 -18.56 5.99
C GLN A 185 -9.54 -17.28 6.80
N ALA A 186 -8.79 -16.32 6.26
CA ALA A 186 -8.53 -15.04 6.91
C ALA A 186 -9.81 -14.22 7.10
N ASP A 187 -10.71 -14.16 6.11
CA ASP A 187 -12.04 -13.54 6.20
C ASP A 187 -12.87 -14.16 7.34
N THR A 188 -12.87 -15.50 7.43
CA THR A 188 -13.60 -16.25 8.45
C THR A 188 -13.04 -15.97 9.85
N LEU A 189 -11.72 -16.03 10.00
CA LEU A 189 -11.04 -15.75 11.26
C LEU A 189 -11.24 -14.30 11.69
N GLY A 190 -11.03 -13.34 10.79
CA GLY A 190 -11.26 -11.92 11.03
C GLY A 190 -12.69 -11.64 11.50
N THR A 191 -13.69 -12.19 10.80
CA THR A 191 -15.11 -12.07 11.20
C THR A 191 -15.35 -12.62 12.61
N ARG A 192 -14.78 -13.79 12.94
CA ARG A 192 -14.90 -14.38 14.28
C ARG A 192 -14.22 -13.54 15.35
N TYR A 193 -13.03 -13.01 15.07
CA TYR A 193 -12.28 -12.19 16.04
C TYR A 193 -13.00 -10.89 16.36
N ILE A 194 -13.52 -10.18 15.34
CA ILE A 194 -14.28 -8.95 15.57
C ILE A 194 -15.60 -9.22 16.29
N THR A 195 -16.29 -10.32 15.96
CA THR A 195 -17.55 -10.71 16.62
C THR A 195 -17.29 -11.02 18.09
N ALA A 196 -16.24 -11.80 18.40
CA ALA A 196 -15.83 -12.11 19.77
C ALA A 196 -15.32 -10.88 20.55
N ALA A 197 -14.90 -9.81 19.85
CA ALA A 197 -14.54 -8.53 20.45
C ALA A 197 -15.74 -7.58 20.66
N GLY A 198 -16.93 -7.96 20.17
CA GLY A 198 -18.19 -7.22 20.29
C GLY A 198 -18.47 -6.24 19.13
N TYR A 199 -17.70 -6.29 18.05
CA TYR A 199 -17.91 -5.46 16.86
C TYR A 199 -18.98 -6.06 15.94
N ASP A 200 -19.53 -5.21 15.07
CA ASP A 200 -20.50 -5.61 14.06
C ASP A 200 -19.92 -6.66 13.09
N PRO A 201 -20.49 -7.88 13.02
CA PRO A 201 -19.98 -8.95 12.17
C PRO A 201 -20.07 -8.63 10.67
N LEU A 202 -20.87 -7.63 10.26
CA LEU A 202 -20.98 -7.20 8.86
C LEU A 202 -19.83 -6.30 8.40
N ALA A 203 -18.90 -5.92 9.27
CA ALA A 203 -17.80 -5.02 8.92
C ALA A 203 -16.99 -5.51 7.71
N GLY A 204 -16.65 -6.80 7.64
CA GLY A 204 -15.91 -7.34 6.49
C GLY A 204 -16.61 -7.17 5.16
N THR A 205 -17.93 -7.33 5.13
CA THR A 205 -18.72 -7.10 3.90
C THR A 205 -18.66 -5.65 3.44
N ARG A 206 -18.64 -4.69 4.38
CA ARG A 206 -18.54 -3.27 4.07
C ARG A 206 -17.14 -2.88 3.61
N VAL A 207 -16.10 -3.43 4.21
CA VAL A 207 -14.70 -3.27 3.75
C VAL A 207 -14.58 -3.74 2.30
N LEU A 208 -15.02 -4.96 1.97
CA LEU A 208 -14.95 -5.48 0.61
C LEU A 208 -15.73 -4.61 -0.40
N ALA A 209 -16.88 -4.08 0.01
CA ALA A 209 -17.65 -3.15 -0.80
C ALA A 209 -16.94 -1.79 -0.98
N ALA A 210 -16.27 -1.26 0.05
CA ALA A 210 -15.49 -0.03 -0.03
C ALA A 210 -14.29 -0.18 -0.98
N LEU A 211 -13.55 -1.28 -0.86
CA LEU A 211 -12.44 -1.63 -1.75
C LEU A 211 -12.89 -1.78 -3.21
N THR A 212 -14.05 -2.42 -3.44
CA THR A 212 -14.65 -2.55 -4.78
C THR A 212 -14.99 -1.19 -5.38
N ARG A 213 -15.58 -0.27 -4.59
CA ARG A 213 -15.87 1.10 -5.04
C ARG A 213 -14.59 1.88 -5.35
N SER A 214 -13.56 1.77 -4.50
CA SER A 214 -12.26 2.40 -4.75
C SER A 214 -11.63 1.91 -6.05
N SER A 215 -11.55 0.60 -6.27
CA SER A 215 -11.02 0.03 -7.51
C SER A 215 -11.78 0.48 -8.76
N ALA A 216 -13.10 0.53 -8.69
CA ALA A 216 -13.94 0.95 -9.80
C ALA A 216 -13.72 2.44 -10.14
N LEU A 217 -13.52 3.28 -9.13
CA LEU A 217 -13.18 4.69 -9.31
C LEU A 217 -11.78 4.85 -9.90
N GLU A 218 -10.77 4.17 -9.34
CA GLU A 218 -9.40 4.22 -9.84
C GLU A 218 -9.30 3.81 -11.31
N THR A 219 -9.99 2.73 -11.69
CA THR A 219 -10.09 2.28 -13.09
C THR A 219 -10.69 3.35 -14.01
N ARG A 220 -11.67 4.13 -13.52
CA ARG A 220 -12.25 5.23 -14.30
C ARG A 220 -11.29 6.42 -14.42
N LEU A 221 -10.53 6.71 -13.37
CA LEU A 221 -9.57 7.81 -13.32
C LEU A 221 -8.37 7.57 -14.25
N GLN A 222 -7.84 6.35 -14.29
CA GLN A 222 -6.68 5.97 -15.09
C GLN A 222 -6.98 5.83 -16.61
N GLY A 223 -8.26 5.75 -17.00
CA GLY A 223 -8.66 5.53 -18.39
C GLY A 223 -8.47 4.07 -18.87
N ARG A 224 -8.90 3.77 -20.11
CA ARG A 224 -8.96 2.37 -20.61
C ARG A 224 -7.59 1.73 -20.85
N GLU A 225 -6.54 2.53 -21.07
CA GLU A 225 -5.24 2.10 -21.57
C GLU A 225 -4.23 1.75 -20.45
N ASN A 226 -4.43 2.26 -19.23
CA ASN A 226 -3.48 2.16 -18.13
C ASN A 226 -4.09 1.53 -16.86
N ARG A 227 -4.73 0.36 -16.99
CA ARG A 227 -5.35 -0.31 -15.83
C ARG A 227 -4.30 -0.91 -14.90
N SER A 228 -4.07 -0.26 -13.77
CA SER A 228 -3.29 -0.78 -12.64
C SER A 228 -4.26 -1.35 -11.59
N LEU A 229 -3.95 -2.54 -11.06
CA LEU A 229 -4.67 -3.05 -9.89
C LEU A 229 -4.23 -2.25 -8.65
N PRO A 230 -5.16 -1.84 -7.76
CA PRO A 230 -4.78 -1.26 -6.48
C PRO A 230 -3.86 -2.21 -5.70
N GLU A 231 -2.97 -1.65 -4.88
CA GLU A 231 -1.93 -2.43 -4.21
C GLU A 231 -2.50 -3.58 -3.36
N TRP A 232 -3.51 -3.28 -2.54
CA TRP A 232 -4.19 -4.30 -1.73
C TRP A 232 -4.79 -5.42 -2.58
N ALA A 233 -5.25 -5.14 -3.80
CA ALA A 233 -5.87 -6.14 -4.68
C ALA A 233 -4.82 -7.09 -5.29
N SER A 234 -3.57 -6.65 -5.34
CA SER A 234 -2.44 -7.45 -5.82
C SER A 234 -1.98 -8.47 -4.78
N THR A 235 -2.13 -8.19 -3.48
CA THR A 235 -1.82 -9.12 -2.37
C THR A 235 -3.04 -9.90 -1.88
N HIS A 236 -4.22 -9.28 -1.90
CA HIS A 236 -5.50 -9.84 -1.46
C HIS A 236 -6.55 -9.76 -2.58
N PRO A 237 -6.57 -10.70 -3.53
CA PRO A 237 -7.50 -10.65 -4.65
C PRO A 237 -8.97 -10.62 -4.20
N LEU A 238 -9.75 -9.66 -4.70
CA LEU A 238 -11.21 -9.72 -4.53
C LEU A 238 -11.79 -10.87 -5.34
N SER A 239 -12.86 -11.44 -4.79
CA SER A 239 -13.80 -12.21 -5.58
C SER A 239 -15.20 -12.02 -5.02
N GLU A 240 -16.21 -12.11 -5.89
CA GLU A 240 -17.62 -12.12 -5.49
C GLU A 240 -17.89 -13.19 -4.41
N ASN A 241 -17.17 -14.33 -4.50
CA ASN A 241 -17.25 -15.41 -3.52
C ASN A 241 -16.82 -15.00 -2.11
N ARG A 242 -15.85 -14.09 -1.94
CA ARG A 242 -15.44 -13.59 -0.63
C ARG A 242 -16.58 -12.83 0.05
N LEU A 243 -17.26 -11.94 -0.69
CA LEU A 243 -18.38 -11.16 -0.17
C LEU A 243 -19.53 -12.08 0.30
N GLN A 244 -19.91 -13.05 -0.52
CA GLN A 244 -20.97 -14.01 -0.18
C GLN A 244 -20.61 -14.85 1.06
N ARG A 245 -19.34 -15.29 1.16
CA ARG A 245 -18.85 -16.06 2.32
C ARG A 245 -18.77 -15.22 3.59
N ALA A 246 -18.26 -13.99 3.50
CA ALA A 246 -18.21 -13.07 4.62
C ALA A 246 -19.63 -12.78 5.15
N LEU A 247 -20.61 -12.59 4.25
CA LEU A 247 -22.01 -12.43 4.62
C LEU A 247 -22.58 -13.68 5.31
N ALA A 248 -22.26 -14.87 4.80
CA ALA A 248 -22.69 -16.13 5.39
C ALA A 248 -22.10 -16.35 6.78
N GLU A 249 -20.80 -16.06 6.98
CA GLU A 249 -20.15 -16.18 8.29
C GLU A 249 -20.70 -15.16 9.28
N ALA A 250 -20.90 -13.91 8.86
CA ALA A 250 -21.47 -12.86 9.69
C ALA A 250 -22.86 -13.21 10.26
N ARG A 251 -23.65 -14.01 9.52
CA ARG A 251 -24.98 -14.47 9.94
C ARG A 251 -24.96 -15.65 10.92
N ARG A 252 -23.80 -16.29 11.15
CA ARG A 252 -23.68 -17.47 12.05
C ARG A 252 -23.44 -17.10 13.51
N GLY A 253 -22.83 -15.94 13.79
CA GLY A 253 -22.23 -15.63 15.10
C GLY A 253 -23.15 -14.93 16.11
N THR A 254 -24.13 -14.14 15.65
CA THR A 254 -25.08 -13.33 16.45
C THR A 254 -26.17 -12.80 15.51
N VAL A 255 -27.17 -12.05 16.02
CA VAL A 255 -28.09 -11.28 15.17
C VAL A 255 -27.28 -10.31 14.31
N ALA A 256 -27.17 -10.58 13.01
CA ALA A 256 -26.42 -9.75 12.07
C ALA A 256 -26.86 -8.27 12.19
N GLY A 257 -25.90 -7.36 12.28
CA GLY A 257 -26.16 -5.92 12.49
C GLY A 257 -26.32 -5.48 13.95
N GLN A 258 -26.17 -6.39 14.92
CA GLN A 258 -26.04 -6.05 16.34
C GLN A 258 -24.58 -6.19 16.76
N GLY A 259 -23.88 -5.06 16.86
CA GLY A 259 -22.49 -4.98 17.29
C GLY A 259 -21.98 -3.54 17.26
N LEU A 260 -20.89 -3.27 17.97
CA LEU A 260 -20.30 -1.93 18.02
C LEU A 260 -19.76 -1.57 16.63
N ARG A 261 -20.07 -0.35 16.16
CA ARG A 261 -19.46 0.26 14.97
C ARG A 261 -18.48 1.37 15.32
N ASN A 262 -18.80 2.18 16.34
CA ASN A 262 -18.02 3.32 16.80
C ASN A 262 -17.63 4.31 15.66
N ARG A 263 -18.57 4.54 14.73
CA ARG A 263 -18.37 5.39 13.54
C ARG A 263 -17.87 6.79 13.88
N ASP A 264 -18.56 7.51 14.75
CA ASP A 264 -18.23 8.92 15.01
C ASP A 264 -16.86 9.10 15.69
N GLN A 265 -16.50 8.16 16.58
CA GLN A 265 -15.17 8.12 17.19
C GLN A 265 -14.11 7.85 16.13
N TYR A 266 -14.33 6.86 15.27
CA TYR A 266 -13.40 6.55 14.19
C TYR A 266 -13.20 7.73 13.23
N LEU A 267 -14.29 8.38 12.81
CA LEU A 267 -14.20 9.55 11.95
C LEU A 267 -13.42 10.69 12.62
N SER A 268 -13.61 10.92 13.93
CA SER A 268 -12.82 11.94 14.65
C SER A 268 -11.32 11.65 14.68
N VAL A 269 -10.92 10.38 14.64
CA VAL A 269 -9.51 9.96 14.56
C VAL A 269 -8.91 10.26 13.18
N LEU A 270 -9.74 10.24 12.13
CA LEU A 270 -9.31 10.51 10.76
C LEU A 270 -9.24 12.01 10.43
N GLU A 271 -9.83 12.88 11.24
CA GLU A 271 -9.77 14.33 11.04
C GLU A 271 -8.33 14.83 10.81
N GLY A 272 -8.12 15.59 9.73
CA GLY A 272 -6.82 16.12 9.34
C GLY A 272 -5.77 15.07 8.93
N VAL A 273 -6.16 13.82 8.64
CA VAL A 273 -5.25 12.85 7.99
C VAL A 273 -4.95 13.32 6.57
N TYR A 274 -3.70 13.19 6.14
CA TYR A 274 -3.38 13.42 4.74
C TYR A 274 -4.07 12.38 3.85
N VAL A 275 -4.51 12.83 2.69
CA VAL A 275 -5.07 12.01 1.61
C VAL A 275 -4.17 12.17 0.39
N ASP A 276 -3.98 11.09 -0.38
CA ASP A 276 -2.98 11.01 -1.45
C ASP A 276 -1.56 11.21 -0.88
N ASP A 277 -0.66 11.96 -1.50
CA ASP A 277 0.73 12.08 -1.07
C ASP A 277 0.94 12.98 0.17
N ASP A 278 1.97 12.68 0.97
CA ASP A 278 2.49 13.61 1.99
C ASP A 278 3.47 14.59 1.31
N PRO A 279 3.28 15.93 1.42
CA PRO A 279 4.21 16.91 0.88
C PRO A 279 5.67 16.73 1.28
N ALA A 280 5.96 16.14 2.43
CA ALA A 280 7.33 15.83 2.86
C ALA A 280 8.01 14.77 1.96
N GLN A 281 7.21 13.97 1.23
CA GLN A 281 7.64 12.98 0.24
C GLN A 281 7.44 13.47 -1.20
N GLY A 282 6.98 14.71 -1.38
CA GLY A 282 6.52 15.25 -2.67
C GLY A 282 5.06 14.91 -2.97
N ILE A 283 4.47 15.62 -3.93
CA ILE A 283 3.05 15.51 -4.30
C ILE A 283 2.89 15.35 -5.81
N ILE A 284 1.96 14.50 -6.21
CA ILE A 284 1.47 14.40 -7.57
C ILE A 284 0.14 15.16 -7.69
N ASP A 285 0.09 16.14 -8.60
CA ASP A 285 -1.15 16.82 -8.99
C ASP A 285 -1.29 16.83 -10.52
N GLY A 286 -2.10 15.90 -11.03
CA GLY A 286 -2.23 15.66 -12.46
C GLY A 286 -0.92 15.13 -13.05
N GLN A 287 -0.31 15.92 -13.93
CA GLN A 287 0.95 15.56 -14.61
C GLN A 287 2.18 16.15 -13.93
N THR A 288 2.01 16.85 -12.81
CA THR A 288 3.12 17.56 -12.15
C THR A 288 3.50 16.86 -10.85
N PHE A 289 4.79 16.57 -10.70
CA PHE A 289 5.38 16.21 -9.42
C PHE A 289 6.03 17.45 -8.80
N THR A 290 5.74 17.72 -7.53
CA THR A 290 6.34 18.84 -6.79
C THR A 290 6.85 18.36 -5.44
N HIS A 291 8.12 18.66 -5.11
CA HIS A 291 8.66 18.41 -3.79
C HIS A 291 8.97 19.75 -3.09
N PRO A 292 8.13 20.18 -2.13
CA PRO A 292 8.28 21.48 -1.48
C PRO A 292 9.62 21.66 -0.77
N ASP A 293 10.07 20.63 -0.03
CA ASP A 293 11.27 20.73 0.81
C ASP A 293 12.56 20.67 0.01
N LEU A 294 12.61 19.80 -1.01
CA LEU A 294 13.70 19.79 -2.00
C LEU A 294 13.64 20.99 -2.97
N ARG A 295 12.53 21.75 -2.93
CA ARG A 295 12.24 22.90 -3.79
C ARG A 295 12.37 22.61 -5.28
N LEU A 296 11.82 21.48 -5.72
CA LEU A 296 11.85 21.05 -7.12
C LEU A 296 10.47 20.70 -7.67
N GLN A 297 10.33 20.83 -8.99
CA GLN A 297 9.13 20.46 -9.73
C GLN A 297 9.50 19.96 -11.12
N PHE A 298 8.77 18.97 -11.63
CA PHE A 298 8.78 18.59 -13.05
C PHE A 298 7.39 18.13 -13.50
N ALA A 299 7.17 18.11 -14.82
CA ALA A 299 5.97 17.61 -15.46
C ALA A 299 6.26 16.33 -16.23
N VAL A 300 5.29 15.41 -16.26
CA VAL A 300 5.35 14.12 -16.95
C VAL A 300 4.43 14.14 -18.17
N PRO A 301 4.76 13.46 -19.28
CA PRO A 301 3.95 13.53 -20.49
C PRO A 301 2.54 12.94 -20.28
N THR A 302 1.56 13.45 -21.01
CA THR A 302 0.19 12.90 -21.02
C THR A 302 0.20 11.41 -21.35
N GLY A 303 -0.60 10.62 -20.64
CA GLY A 303 -0.72 9.17 -20.85
C GLY A 303 0.29 8.33 -20.07
N TYR A 304 1.20 8.97 -19.32
CA TYR A 304 2.06 8.28 -18.36
C TYR A 304 1.46 8.31 -16.95
N LEU A 305 1.64 7.22 -16.22
CA LEU A 305 1.35 7.12 -14.80
C LEU A 305 2.58 7.51 -13.98
N MET A 306 2.36 8.26 -12.90
CA MET A 306 3.37 8.51 -11.87
C MET A 306 3.04 7.73 -10.61
N GLN A 307 4.07 7.22 -9.95
CA GLN A 307 4.00 6.69 -8.60
C GLN A 307 5.06 7.40 -7.76
N ASN A 308 4.61 8.05 -6.68
CA ASN A 308 5.50 8.68 -5.73
C ASN A 308 5.94 7.65 -4.68
N GLY A 309 7.23 7.33 -4.66
CA GLY A 309 7.86 6.52 -3.62
C GLY A 309 8.60 7.41 -2.63
N THR A 310 9.16 6.79 -1.59
CA THR A 310 9.87 7.50 -0.52
C THR A 310 11.25 8.01 -0.94
N SER A 311 11.87 7.35 -1.92
CA SER A 311 13.21 7.68 -2.42
C SER A 311 13.25 8.00 -3.92
N ALA A 312 12.17 7.72 -4.65
CA ALA A 312 12.11 7.90 -6.09
C ALA A 312 10.68 8.11 -6.60
N VAL A 313 10.55 8.78 -7.74
CA VAL A 313 9.29 8.86 -8.49
C VAL A 313 9.41 7.98 -9.72
N THR A 314 8.51 7.00 -9.86
CA THR A 314 8.46 6.11 -11.02
C THR A 314 7.43 6.60 -12.01
N ILE A 315 7.79 6.60 -13.29
CA ILE A 315 6.99 7.06 -14.43
C ILE A 315 6.87 5.91 -15.41
N SER A 316 5.65 5.53 -15.78
CA SER A 316 5.39 4.38 -16.66
C SER A 316 4.36 4.70 -17.73
N GLY A 317 4.63 4.29 -18.96
CA GLY A 317 3.71 4.44 -20.09
C GLY A 317 4.03 3.44 -21.20
N SER A 318 3.16 3.36 -22.21
CA SER A 318 3.29 2.40 -23.32
C SER A 318 4.58 2.57 -24.14
N SER A 319 5.13 3.78 -24.18
CA SER A 319 6.30 4.15 -24.99
C SER A 319 7.62 4.17 -24.20
N GLY A 320 7.61 3.83 -22.90
CA GLY A 320 8.82 3.77 -22.08
C GLY A 320 8.55 3.90 -20.59
N GLN A 321 9.63 3.78 -19.80
CA GLN A 321 9.61 3.96 -18.35
C GLN A 321 10.70 4.97 -17.95
N ALA A 322 10.48 5.68 -16.86
CA ALA A 322 11.49 6.55 -16.28
C ALA A 322 11.41 6.52 -14.76
N GLN A 323 12.51 6.89 -14.10
CA GLN A 323 12.57 7.08 -12.66
C GLN A 323 13.31 8.38 -12.37
N PHE A 324 12.75 9.20 -11.50
CA PHE A 324 13.42 10.35 -10.90
C PHE A 324 13.91 9.98 -9.51
N SER A 325 15.19 10.20 -9.24
CA SER A 325 15.75 10.03 -7.89
C SER A 325 16.98 10.91 -7.72
N GLY A 326 17.58 10.89 -6.55
CA GLY A 326 18.78 11.67 -6.29
C GLY A 326 19.22 11.58 -4.85
N GLY A 327 20.19 12.43 -4.52
CA GLY A 327 20.73 12.47 -3.18
C GLY A 327 22.10 13.12 -3.17
N ARG A 328 22.84 12.82 -2.11
CA ARG A 328 24.21 13.29 -1.97
C ARG A 328 25.12 12.61 -2.97
N TYR A 329 26.04 13.36 -3.55
CA TYR A 329 27.09 12.84 -4.41
C TYR A 329 28.42 13.55 -4.15
N SER A 330 29.50 12.93 -4.63
CA SER A 330 30.84 13.53 -4.65
C SER A 330 31.48 13.26 -6.00
N GLY A 331 32.51 14.05 -6.34
CA GLY A 331 33.22 13.92 -7.62
C GLY A 331 32.50 14.59 -8.79
N SER A 332 32.70 14.07 -10.00
CA SER A 332 32.14 14.65 -11.23
C SER A 332 30.76 14.06 -11.56
N LEU A 333 29.95 14.81 -12.32
CA LEU A 333 28.68 14.30 -12.83
C LEU A 333 28.87 13.11 -13.79
N GLU A 334 30.01 13.03 -14.47
CA GLU A 334 30.36 11.89 -15.32
C GLU A 334 30.54 10.61 -14.50
N GLN A 335 31.31 10.68 -13.40
CA GLN A 335 31.47 9.56 -12.46
C GLN A 335 30.12 9.17 -11.85
N TYR A 336 29.30 10.16 -11.49
CA TYR A 336 27.96 9.92 -10.96
C TYR A 336 27.06 9.16 -11.96
N ILE A 337 27.03 9.58 -13.23
CA ILE A 337 26.26 8.86 -14.27
C ILE A 337 26.74 7.41 -14.40
N SER A 338 28.05 7.16 -14.39
CA SER A 338 28.59 5.79 -14.42
C SER A 338 28.13 4.96 -13.22
N GLN A 339 28.07 5.54 -12.02
CA GLN A 339 27.58 4.87 -10.81
C GLN A 339 26.08 4.54 -10.91
N VAL A 340 25.27 5.48 -11.39
CA VAL A 340 23.83 5.27 -11.62
C VAL A 340 23.62 4.11 -12.59
N VAL A 341 24.32 4.10 -13.73
CA VAL A 341 24.20 3.04 -14.74
C VAL A 341 24.66 1.68 -14.20
N ALA A 342 25.74 1.65 -13.41
CA ALA A 342 26.20 0.42 -12.76
C ALA A 342 25.18 -0.10 -11.74
N ALA A 343 24.53 0.79 -11.00
CA ALA A 343 23.49 0.41 -10.03
C ALA A 343 22.27 -0.22 -10.72
N LEU A 344 21.89 0.23 -11.92
CA LEU A 344 20.79 -0.36 -12.69
C LEU A 344 20.98 -1.84 -12.99
N THR A 345 22.24 -2.27 -13.12
CA THR A 345 22.59 -3.66 -13.42
C THR A 345 23.08 -4.47 -12.23
N GLY A 346 22.99 -3.89 -11.02
CA GLY A 346 23.58 -4.48 -9.81
C GLY A 346 25.09 -4.70 -9.95
N GLY A 347 25.76 -3.94 -10.84
CA GLY A 347 27.15 -4.12 -11.22
C GLY A 347 27.47 -5.37 -12.05
N GLN A 348 26.47 -6.21 -12.37
CA GLN A 348 26.69 -7.50 -13.03
C GLN A 348 26.91 -7.37 -14.55
N ARG A 349 26.43 -6.28 -15.16
CA ARG A 349 26.55 -6.06 -16.60
C ARG A 349 26.95 -4.63 -16.89
N GLN A 350 27.99 -4.45 -17.70
CA GLN A 350 28.32 -3.13 -18.21
C GLN A 350 27.37 -2.73 -19.33
N VAL A 351 26.90 -1.50 -19.28
CA VAL A 351 26.11 -0.85 -20.32
C VAL A 351 27.05 0.15 -21.00
N PRO A 352 27.47 -0.08 -22.25
CA PRO A 352 28.27 0.90 -22.95
C PRO A 352 27.48 2.19 -23.13
N MET A 353 27.93 3.25 -22.48
CA MET A 353 27.32 4.58 -22.53
C MET A 353 28.14 5.48 -23.46
N ALA A 354 27.47 6.35 -24.23
CA ALA A 354 28.15 7.40 -24.98
C ALA A 354 28.81 8.41 -24.01
N PRO A 355 29.90 9.09 -24.41
CA PRO A 355 30.49 10.16 -23.59
C PRO A 355 29.43 11.18 -23.15
N PRO A 356 29.28 11.46 -21.84
CA PRO A 356 28.23 12.35 -21.36
C PRO A 356 28.40 13.77 -21.90
N ARG A 357 27.30 14.37 -22.35
CA ARG A 357 27.25 15.72 -22.91
C ARG A 357 26.76 16.70 -21.86
N GLN A 358 27.43 17.84 -21.74
CA GLN A 358 26.98 18.93 -20.87
C GLN A 358 25.80 19.67 -21.49
N THR A 359 24.90 20.14 -20.64
CA THR A 359 23.76 20.98 -21.00
C THR A 359 23.35 21.84 -19.80
N MET A 360 22.36 22.72 -19.98
CA MET A 360 21.74 23.51 -18.93
C MET A 360 20.22 23.46 -19.08
N ILE A 361 19.52 23.07 -18.02
CA ILE A 361 18.07 22.97 -18.00
C ILE A 361 17.54 23.92 -16.93
N ASN A 362 16.75 24.93 -17.33
CA ASN A 362 16.18 25.93 -16.42
C ASN A 362 17.20 26.55 -15.45
N GLY A 363 18.41 26.86 -15.97
CA GLY A 363 19.52 27.42 -15.18
C GLY A 363 20.28 26.41 -14.33
N ILE A 364 19.99 25.11 -14.43
CA ILE A 364 20.64 24.04 -13.68
C ILE A 364 21.67 23.35 -14.59
N PRO A 365 22.96 23.32 -14.22
CA PRO A 365 23.97 22.55 -14.95
C PRO A 365 23.60 21.06 -14.95
N ALA A 366 23.60 20.44 -16.12
CA ALA A 366 23.21 19.06 -16.28
C ALA A 366 24.15 18.31 -17.23
N MET A 367 24.15 16.98 -17.13
CA MET A 367 24.85 16.09 -18.05
C MET A 367 23.91 14.98 -18.50
N TYR A 368 24.02 14.63 -19.77
CA TYR A 368 23.19 13.62 -20.42
C TYR A 368 24.05 12.55 -21.07
N SER A 369 23.70 11.29 -20.89
CA SER A 369 24.30 10.17 -21.61
C SER A 369 23.24 9.13 -21.98
N VAL A 370 23.47 8.45 -23.10
CA VAL A 370 22.64 7.34 -23.58
C VAL A 370 23.53 6.16 -23.94
N GLY A 371 23.08 4.96 -23.58
CA GLY A 371 23.67 3.69 -23.97
C GLY A 371 22.61 2.75 -24.50
N ARG A 372 23.06 1.60 -25.02
CA ARG A 372 22.17 0.55 -25.52
C ARG A 372 22.34 -0.72 -24.73
N ALA A 373 21.20 -1.32 -24.39
CA ALA A 373 21.07 -2.53 -23.63
C ALA A 373 20.32 -3.58 -24.43
N ASN A 374 20.82 -4.82 -24.46
CA ASN A 374 20.08 -5.95 -25.02
C ASN A 374 19.45 -6.76 -23.89
N THR A 375 18.12 -6.88 -23.91
CA THR A 375 17.33 -7.69 -22.98
C THR A 375 16.73 -8.90 -23.69
N SER A 376 16.21 -9.87 -22.94
CA SER A 376 15.44 -10.99 -23.49
C SER A 376 14.23 -10.53 -24.33
N SER A 377 13.63 -9.39 -23.99
CA SER A 377 12.48 -8.77 -24.67
C SER A 377 12.84 -7.84 -25.84
N GLY A 378 14.13 -7.68 -26.15
CA GLY A 378 14.63 -6.82 -27.23
C GLY A 378 15.64 -5.77 -26.76
N ALA A 379 16.12 -4.97 -27.71
CA ALA A 379 17.07 -3.89 -27.44
C ALA A 379 16.36 -2.63 -26.93
N LEU A 380 16.95 -2.00 -25.91
CA LEU A 380 16.47 -0.77 -25.28
C LEU A 380 17.57 0.28 -25.25
N ASP A 381 17.18 1.54 -25.37
CA ASP A 381 18.06 2.65 -25.03
C ASP A 381 17.92 2.98 -23.55
N VAL A 382 19.06 3.15 -22.88
CA VAL A 382 19.19 3.52 -21.46
C VAL A 382 19.75 4.91 -21.40
N SER A 383 18.95 5.85 -20.93
CA SER A 383 19.29 7.27 -20.91
C SER A 383 19.37 7.77 -19.47
N VAL A 384 20.42 8.53 -19.14
CA VAL A 384 20.57 9.21 -17.84
C VAL A 384 20.71 10.70 -18.06
N MET A 385 19.85 11.48 -17.42
CA MET A 385 19.94 12.94 -17.35
C MET A 385 20.17 13.34 -15.89
N ALA A 386 21.37 13.82 -15.55
CA ALA A 386 21.75 14.21 -14.20
C ALA A 386 21.86 15.74 -14.06
N TYR A 387 21.28 16.31 -13.01
CA TYR A 387 21.21 17.73 -12.72
C TYR A 387 21.99 18.02 -11.45
N ARG A 388 23.03 18.85 -11.55
CA ARG A 388 23.75 19.33 -10.36
C ARG A 388 22.86 20.35 -9.65
N TRP A 389 22.19 19.91 -8.59
CA TRP A 389 21.35 20.78 -7.78
C TRP A 389 22.24 21.69 -6.92
N ASN A 390 23.13 21.12 -6.14
CA ASN A 390 24.06 21.85 -5.29
C ASN A 390 25.46 21.20 -5.42
N PRO A 391 26.54 21.75 -4.85
CA PRO A 391 27.86 21.15 -4.95
C PRO A 391 27.94 19.68 -4.50
N ASP A 392 27.08 19.28 -3.56
CA ASP A 392 27.02 17.94 -2.97
C ASP A 392 25.72 17.19 -3.28
N THR A 393 24.80 17.78 -4.06
CA THR A 393 23.46 17.22 -4.31
C THR A 393 23.17 17.14 -5.80
N VAL A 394 22.72 15.97 -6.24
CA VAL A 394 22.35 15.70 -7.63
C VAL A 394 20.99 15.01 -7.67
N TYR A 395 20.19 15.38 -8.66
CA TYR A 395 19.00 14.63 -9.05
C TYR A 395 19.20 14.11 -10.45
N HIS A 396 18.52 13.03 -10.81
CA HIS A 396 18.60 12.51 -12.16
C HIS A 396 17.31 11.82 -12.58
N PHE A 397 17.14 11.71 -13.90
CA PHE A 397 16.24 10.75 -14.50
C PHE A 397 17.04 9.60 -15.09
N VAL A 398 16.62 8.37 -14.79
CA VAL A 398 16.91 7.20 -15.64
C VAL A 398 15.69 6.97 -16.52
N MET A 399 15.89 6.78 -17.82
CA MET A 399 14.82 6.54 -18.79
C MET A 399 15.15 5.33 -19.65
N LEU A 400 14.14 4.50 -19.90
CA LEU A 400 14.20 3.33 -20.73
C LEU A 400 13.17 3.44 -21.85
N THR A 401 13.65 3.37 -23.09
CA THR A 401 12.82 3.45 -24.29
C THR A 401 13.24 2.36 -25.28
N SER A 402 12.42 2.09 -26.29
CA SER A 402 12.81 1.22 -27.40
C SER A 402 14.12 1.68 -28.05
N ALA A 403 14.95 0.74 -28.49
CA ALA A 403 16.21 1.07 -29.15
C ALA A 403 16.03 2.02 -30.34
N GLY A 404 16.86 3.06 -30.40
CA GLY A 404 16.85 4.10 -31.42
C GLY A 404 16.08 5.37 -31.02
N GLN A 405 15.40 5.37 -29.88
CA GLN A 405 14.59 6.50 -29.42
C GLN A 405 15.34 7.45 -28.47
N GLY A 406 16.44 7.02 -27.84
CA GLY A 406 17.20 7.82 -26.88
C GLY A 406 16.38 8.20 -25.63
N ILE A 407 16.04 9.48 -25.49
CA ILE A 407 15.09 9.97 -24.46
C ILE A 407 13.65 10.07 -24.98
N GLY A 408 13.44 10.02 -26.30
CA GLY A 408 12.14 9.98 -26.95
C GLY A 408 11.10 10.96 -26.38
N GLN A 409 9.95 10.42 -25.99
CA GLN A 409 8.80 11.14 -25.44
C GLN A 409 9.06 11.80 -24.07
N PHE A 410 10.18 11.47 -23.41
CA PHE A 410 10.56 12.08 -22.13
C PHE A 410 11.28 13.43 -22.29
N THR A 411 11.56 13.89 -23.51
CA THR A 411 12.22 15.19 -23.75
C THR A 411 11.53 16.37 -23.04
N PRO A 412 10.19 16.55 -23.11
CA PRO A 412 9.51 17.61 -22.36
C PRO A 412 9.64 17.45 -20.84
N MET A 413 9.65 16.20 -20.35
CA MET A 413 9.78 15.90 -18.92
C MET A 413 11.14 16.30 -18.38
N VAL A 414 12.23 15.89 -19.03
CA VAL A 414 13.59 16.26 -18.59
C VAL A 414 13.79 17.78 -18.66
N ASN A 415 13.26 18.44 -19.69
CA ASN A 415 13.38 19.89 -19.84
C ASN A 415 12.49 20.68 -18.87
N SER A 416 11.55 20.05 -18.19
CA SER A 416 10.62 20.70 -17.26
C SER A 416 11.16 20.78 -15.82
N LEU A 417 12.23 20.05 -15.47
CA LEU A 417 12.76 20.06 -14.11
C LEU A 417 13.26 21.46 -13.78
N ARG A 418 12.70 22.04 -12.71
CA ARG A 418 13.02 23.39 -12.27
C ARG A 418 13.05 23.49 -10.75
N ARG A 419 13.70 24.55 -10.27
CA ARG A 419 13.56 25.00 -8.87
C ARG A 419 12.23 25.72 -8.70
N ILE A 420 11.66 25.58 -7.51
CA ILE A 420 10.54 26.41 -7.05
C ILE A 420 11.02 27.41 -5.99
N SER A 421 10.42 28.59 -5.99
CA SER A 421 10.65 29.62 -4.97
C SER A 421 10.17 29.16 -3.58
N GLN A 422 10.62 29.86 -2.53
CA GLN A 422 10.12 29.60 -1.18
C GLN A 422 8.63 29.95 -1.07
N GLN A 423 8.19 30.98 -1.81
CA GLN A 423 6.78 31.36 -1.90
C GLN A 423 5.94 30.28 -2.58
N GLU A 424 6.41 29.72 -3.70
CA GLU A 424 5.76 28.56 -4.35
C GLU A 424 5.69 27.37 -3.38
N SER A 425 6.80 27.03 -2.71
CA SER A 425 6.83 25.92 -1.73
C SER A 425 5.85 26.13 -0.56
N ALA A 426 5.76 27.37 -0.04
CA ALA A 426 4.84 27.72 1.03
C ALA A 426 3.36 27.72 0.59
N SER A 427 3.09 27.94 -0.70
CA SER A 427 1.74 27.91 -1.26
C SER A 427 1.19 26.49 -1.50
N ILE A 428 2.03 25.47 -1.41
CA ILE A 428 1.62 24.07 -1.61
C ILE A 428 0.72 23.65 -0.45
N ARG A 429 -0.50 23.26 -0.79
CA ARG A 429 -1.50 22.78 0.16
C ARG A 429 -1.73 21.27 -0.04
N PRO A 430 -1.51 20.45 1.00
CA PRO A 430 -1.85 19.03 0.93
C PRO A 430 -3.35 18.84 0.86
N ARG A 431 -3.77 17.64 0.45
CA ARG A 431 -5.13 17.17 0.68
C ARG A 431 -5.22 16.56 2.08
N ILE A 432 -6.25 16.93 2.83
CA ILE A 432 -6.57 16.36 4.12
C ILE A 432 -8.01 15.87 4.13
N LEU A 433 -8.29 14.91 5.01
CA LEU A 433 -9.67 14.53 5.32
C LEU A 433 -10.27 15.52 6.33
N ASP A 434 -11.46 16.01 6.01
CA ASP A 434 -12.30 16.86 6.86
C ASP A 434 -13.63 16.13 7.11
N VAL A 435 -14.03 15.97 8.36
CA VAL A 435 -15.25 15.29 8.76
C VAL A 435 -16.34 16.32 9.05
N VAL A 436 -17.25 16.44 8.10
CA VAL A 436 -18.33 17.43 8.13
C VAL A 436 -19.62 16.80 8.63
N THR A 437 -20.33 17.53 9.49
CA THR A 437 -21.71 17.18 9.88
C THR A 437 -22.68 17.74 8.85
N VAL A 438 -23.43 16.87 8.20
CA VAL A 438 -24.44 17.20 7.19
C VAL A 438 -25.48 18.14 7.80
N GLN A 439 -25.72 19.28 7.15
CA GLN A 439 -26.72 20.26 7.52
C GLN A 439 -28.03 20.06 6.76
N ARG A 440 -29.10 20.71 7.23
CA ARG A 440 -30.36 20.73 6.47
C ARG A 440 -30.15 21.47 5.15
N GLY A 441 -30.46 20.80 4.04
CA GLY A 441 -30.29 21.33 2.68
C GLY A 441 -29.01 20.88 1.98
N ASP A 442 -28.09 20.22 2.69
CA ASP A 442 -26.94 19.60 2.05
C ASP A 442 -27.37 18.44 1.14
N THR A 443 -26.75 18.39 -0.03
CA THR A 443 -26.90 17.34 -1.03
C THR A 443 -25.53 16.75 -1.35
N VAL A 444 -25.53 15.59 -2.01
CA VAL A 444 -24.29 15.03 -2.59
C VAL A 444 -23.60 16.06 -3.47
N GLN A 445 -24.36 16.79 -4.30
CA GLN A 445 -23.84 17.75 -5.27
C GLN A 445 -23.30 19.04 -4.61
N SER A 446 -23.87 19.49 -3.49
CA SER A 446 -23.34 20.68 -2.79
C SER A 446 -22.05 20.37 -2.06
N LEU A 447 -21.98 19.22 -1.38
CA LEU A 447 -20.81 18.82 -0.62
C LEU A 447 -19.67 18.36 -1.54
N SER A 448 -19.95 17.64 -2.62
CA SER A 448 -18.92 17.19 -3.55
C SER A 448 -18.14 18.33 -4.20
N ARG A 449 -18.74 19.51 -4.40
CA ARG A 449 -18.04 20.69 -4.96
C ARG A 449 -16.88 21.17 -4.10
N GLN A 450 -16.86 20.81 -2.82
CA GLN A 450 -15.79 21.16 -1.88
C GLN A 450 -14.60 20.21 -1.96
N MET A 451 -14.74 19.08 -2.66
CA MET A 451 -13.67 18.10 -2.83
C MET A 451 -12.49 18.73 -3.59
N ALA A 452 -11.28 18.65 -3.03
CA ALA A 452 -10.03 19.20 -3.53
C ALA A 452 -9.47 18.42 -4.75
N TYR A 453 -10.33 18.14 -5.72
CA TYR A 453 -10.02 17.45 -6.97
C TYR A 453 -10.60 18.24 -8.15
N ARG A 454 -9.87 18.28 -9.26
CA ARG A 454 -10.30 18.97 -10.48
C ARG A 454 -11.39 18.23 -11.26
N ASN A 455 -11.52 16.92 -11.05
CA ASN A 455 -12.40 16.03 -11.78
C ASN A 455 -13.00 14.95 -10.88
N PHE A 456 -14.14 14.38 -11.30
CA PHE A 456 -14.84 13.28 -10.62
C PHE A 456 -15.19 13.56 -9.15
N GLN A 457 -15.49 14.82 -8.82
CA GLN A 457 -15.74 15.23 -7.44
C GLN A 457 -16.92 14.47 -6.80
N VAL A 458 -18.01 14.26 -7.55
CA VAL A 458 -19.19 13.52 -7.09
C VAL A 458 -18.84 12.06 -6.85
N GLU A 459 -18.18 11.41 -7.81
CA GLU A 459 -17.81 10.01 -7.72
C GLU A 459 -16.82 9.74 -6.59
N ARG A 460 -15.84 10.63 -6.39
CA ARG A 460 -14.91 10.59 -5.25
C ARG A 460 -15.65 10.73 -3.93
N PHE A 461 -16.56 11.71 -3.81
CA PHE A 461 -17.36 11.90 -2.60
C PHE A 461 -18.20 10.66 -2.27
N LEU A 462 -18.86 10.09 -3.27
CA LEU A 462 -19.69 8.90 -3.10
C LEU A 462 -18.87 7.67 -2.70
N ALA A 463 -17.74 7.43 -3.38
CA ALA A 463 -16.86 6.30 -3.09
C ALA A 463 -16.29 6.39 -1.67
N LEU A 464 -15.79 7.57 -1.29
CA LEU A 464 -15.21 7.84 0.02
C LEU A 464 -16.20 7.62 1.17
N ASN A 465 -17.48 7.97 0.96
CA ASN A 465 -18.52 7.88 1.99
C ASN A 465 -19.40 6.64 1.90
N GLY A 466 -19.07 5.70 1.01
CA GLY A 466 -19.87 4.49 0.81
C GLY A 466 -21.30 4.74 0.33
N LEU A 467 -21.53 5.84 -0.38
CA LEU A 467 -22.85 6.29 -0.83
C LEU A 467 -23.16 5.83 -2.25
N GLN A 468 -24.44 5.64 -2.54
CA GLN A 468 -24.97 5.42 -3.88
C GLN A 468 -25.21 6.76 -4.60
N PRO A 469 -25.22 6.81 -5.95
CA PRO A 469 -25.35 8.06 -6.72
C PRO A 469 -26.56 8.95 -6.39
N ASN A 470 -27.64 8.35 -5.90
CA ASN A 470 -28.89 9.01 -5.52
C ASN A 470 -29.13 9.00 -4.00
N ALA A 471 -28.09 8.79 -3.19
CA ALA A 471 -28.23 8.79 -1.73
C ALA A 471 -28.68 10.17 -1.24
N ALA A 472 -29.73 10.19 -0.42
CA ALA A 472 -30.10 11.36 0.35
C ALA A 472 -29.18 11.46 1.58
N LEU A 473 -28.62 12.64 1.82
CA LEU A 473 -27.83 12.89 3.02
C LEU A 473 -28.76 13.16 4.20
N VAL A 474 -28.43 12.59 5.35
CA VAL A 474 -29.23 12.72 6.56
C VAL A 474 -28.64 13.85 7.42
N PRO A 475 -29.37 14.94 7.70
CA PRO A 475 -28.88 15.99 8.59
C PRO A 475 -28.46 15.44 9.95
N GLY A 476 -27.33 15.91 10.46
CA GLY A 476 -26.71 15.43 11.70
C GLY A 476 -25.79 14.22 11.52
N SER A 477 -25.84 13.53 10.37
CA SER A 477 -24.84 12.50 10.06
C SER A 477 -23.50 13.11 9.66
N LYS A 478 -22.41 12.35 9.80
CA LYS A 478 -21.06 12.76 9.40
C LYS A 478 -20.65 12.16 8.06
N VAL A 479 -20.04 12.99 7.22
CA VAL A 479 -19.42 12.62 5.94
C VAL A 479 -17.98 13.12 5.89
N LYS A 480 -17.16 12.40 5.12
CA LYS A 480 -15.77 12.72 4.84
C LYS A 480 -15.70 13.57 3.57
N LEU A 481 -14.95 14.67 3.65
CA LEU A 481 -14.53 15.48 2.52
C LEU A 481 -13.01 15.42 2.39
N VAL A 482 -12.51 15.51 1.17
CA VAL A 482 -11.10 15.76 0.92
C VAL A 482 -10.95 17.23 0.59
N VAL A 483 -10.30 18.01 1.46
CA VAL A 483 -10.13 19.45 1.29
C VAL A 483 -8.65 19.82 1.27
N TYR A 484 -8.33 21.04 0.84
CA TYR A 484 -6.97 21.53 0.98
C TYR A 484 -6.66 21.90 2.43
N GLY A 485 -5.61 21.32 2.99
CA GLY A 485 -5.14 21.58 4.34
C GLY A 485 -3.98 22.59 4.39
N THR A 486 -3.36 22.65 5.56
CA THR A 486 -2.05 23.26 5.79
C THR A 486 -1.01 22.17 5.96
N ARG A 487 0.21 22.41 5.47
CA ARG A 487 1.33 21.50 5.71
C ARG A 487 1.66 21.48 7.21
N ARG A 488 1.91 20.29 7.75
CA ARG A 488 2.53 20.13 9.07
C ARG A 488 3.95 20.72 9.00
N ALA A 489 4.34 21.40 10.08
CA ALA A 489 5.63 22.06 10.20
C ALA A 489 6.79 21.07 10.29
#